data_AF-A0A7D4HTX8-F1
#
_entry.id   AF-A0A7D4HTX8-F1
#
_cell.length_a   1.000
_cell.length_b   1.000
_cell.length_c   1.000
_cell.angle_alpha   90.00
_cell.angle_beta   90.00
_cell.angle_gamma   90.00
#
_symmetry.space_group_name_H-M   'P 1'
#
loop_
_entity.id
_entity.type
_entity.pdbx_description
1 polymer ?
#
loop_
_entity_poly.entity_id
_entity_poly.type
_entity_poly.pdbx_seq_one_letter_code
_entity_poly.pdbx_strand_id
1 'polypeptide(L)'
;MQELFKMAEQYCETMVPVLALDIDGNPAPQLLIQVSTTTFMCAFHLAFSGHTAAVHATTRAALEAALFGYVVSRGDEHFDRWTNPPRDFKKKVHASEAFRLLEKEGIEEHRELKASYEDLIARGAHPNRLAVARHTRSTPNEGGEELEFTAIYPPSKNSLVHIAHVIGTAAMSMVVGGATLTGSRERLFREGRSLYKRLLTFLEANAAPSSPLPAGATSSN
;
A
#
# COMPACT_ATOMS: atom_id res chain seq x y z
N MET A 1 9.46 -12.78 11.51
CA MET A 1 9.61 -11.37 11.94
C MET A 1 10.95 -10.78 11.48
N GLN A 2 12.10 -11.38 11.82
CA GLN A 2 13.43 -10.91 11.33
C GLN A 2 13.49 -10.73 9.80
N GLU A 3 12.90 -11.66 9.03
CA GLU A 3 12.88 -11.56 7.56
C GLU A 3 12.10 -10.34 7.05
N LEU A 4 10.97 -9.99 7.69
CA LEU A 4 10.19 -8.81 7.32
C LEU A 4 10.94 -7.50 7.62
N PHE A 5 11.73 -7.47 8.70
CA PHE A 5 12.64 -6.35 8.98
C PHE A 5 13.69 -6.18 7.89
N LYS A 6 14.35 -7.28 7.46
CA LYS A 6 15.32 -7.24 6.37
C LYS A 6 14.72 -6.74 5.06
N MET A 7 13.48 -7.12 4.75
CA MET A 7 12.78 -6.60 3.57
C MET A 7 12.47 -5.10 3.71
N ALA A 8 12.02 -4.64 4.88
CA ALA A 8 11.78 -3.22 5.12
C ALA A 8 13.07 -2.39 5.03
N GLU A 9 14.18 -2.91 5.56
CA GLU A 9 15.51 -2.30 5.47
C GLU A 9 15.97 -2.19 4.01
N GLN A 10 15.87 -3.28 3.23
CA GLN A 10 16.19 -3.25 1.80
C GLN A 10 15.34 -2.23 1.02
N TYR A 11 14.04 -2.11 1.35
CA TYR A 11 13.19 -1.07 0.76
C TYR A 11 13.76 0.32 1.03
N CYS A 12 14.09 0.62 2.30
CA CYS A 12 14.67 1.91 2.69
C CYS A 12 15.99 2.17 1.97
N GLU A 13 16.93 1.22 1.99
CA GLU A 13 18.22 1.35 1.31
C GLU A 13 18.08 1.57 -0.20
N THR A 14 17.08 0.95 -0.81
CA THR A 14 16.81 1.12 -2.24
C THR A 14 16.27 2.50 -2.55
N MET A 15 15.39 3.02 -1.70
CA MET A 15 14.73 4.31 -1.90
C MET A 15 15.56 5.50 -1.42
N VAL A 16 16.54 5.34 -0.52
CA VAL A 16 17.40 6.44 -0.04
C VAL A 16 18.06 7.22 -1.19
N PRO A 17 18.69 6.57 -2.20
CA PRO A 17 19.23 7.31 -3.34
C PRO A 17 18.17 8.02 -4.16
N VAL A 18 16.95 7.48 -4.24
CA VAL A 18 15.81 8.16 -4.88
C VAL A 18 15.48 9.45 -4.13
N LEU A 19 15.63 9.50 -2.81
CA LEU A 19 15.40 10.72 -2.03
C LEU A 19 16.42 11.83 -2.32
N ALA A 20 17.60 11.50 -2.86
CA ALA A 20 18.74 12.42 -2.97
C ALA A 20 19.01 12.98 -4.38
N LEU A 21 18.09 12.81 -5.34
CA LEU A 21 18.35 13.13 -6.75
C LEU A 21 18.24 14.63 -7.10
N ASP A 22 19.08 15.03 -8.05
CA ASP A 22 19.07 16.33 -8.72
C ASP A 22 17.85 16.42 -9.64
N ILE A 23 17.08 17.50 -9.53
CA ILE A 23 15.79 17.62 -10.23
C ILE A 23 16.00 18.39 -11.53
N ASP A 24 16.08 17.67 -12.64
CA ASP A 24 16.00 18.24 -13.97
C ASP A 24 14.53 18.27 -14.45
N GLY A 25 13.96 19.46 -14.60
CA GLY A 25 12.61 19.67 -15.11
C GLY A 25 11.52 19.70 -14.03
N ASN A 26 10.39 19.04 -14.27
CA ASN A 26 9.23 19.07 -13.37
C ASN A 26 9.52 18.33 -12.04
N PRO A 27 9.52 19.01 -10.87
CA PRO A 27 9.83 18.37 -9.58
C PRO A 27 8.71 17.47 -9.06
N ALA A 28 7.47 17.62 -9.53
CA ALA A 28 6.31 17.00 -8.90
C ALA A 28 6.35 15.46 -8.87
N PRO A 29 6.69 14.75 -9.97
CA PRO A 29 6.83 13.30 -9.92
C PRO A 29 7.81 12.84 -8.84
N GLN A 30 8.97 13.49 -8.74
CA GLN A 30 10.01 13.16 -7.78
C GLN A 30 9.55 13.41 -6.34
N LEU A 31 8.97 14.59 -6.07
CA LEU A 31 8.43 14.93 -4.75
C LEU A 31 7.33 13.95 -4.31
N LEU A 32 6.47 13.53 -5.25
CA LEU A 32 5.42 12.55 -4.98
C LEU A 32 5.99 11.15 -4.66
N ILE A 33 7.08 10.73 -5.30
CA ILE A 33 7.79 9.50 -4.94
C ILE A 33 8.47 9.62 -3.56
N GLN A 34 9.01 10.78 -3.20
CA GLN A 34 9.56 11.03 -1.85
C GLN A 34 8.47 10.99 -0.78
N VAL A 35 7.31 11.61 -1.04
CA VAL A 35 6.13 11.53 -0.16
C VAL A 35 5.65 10.09 -0.01
N SER A 36 5.56 9.33 -1.11
CA SER A 36 5.26 7.90 -1.06
C SER A 36 6.22 7.16 -0.14
N THR A 37 7.53 7.32 -0.36
CA THR A 37 8.59 6.64 0.41
C THR A 37 8.50 6.92 1.91
N THR A 38 8.43 8.20 2.27
CA THR A 38 8.34 8.63 3.67
C THR A 38 7.04 8.16 4.33
N THR A 39 5.93 8.15 3.58
CA THR A 39 4.64 7.64 4.06
C THR A 39 4.65 6.13 4.23
N PHE A 40 5.33 5.37 3.36
CA PHE A 40 5.53 3.93 3.56
C PHE A 40 6.32 3.64 4.83
N MET A 41 7.41 4.37 5.08
CA MET A 41 8.16 4.25 6.35
C MET A 41 7.27 4.51 7.56
N CYS A 42 6.39 5.52 7.50
CA CYS A 42 5.39 5.76 8.54
C CYS A 42 4.43 4.56 8.72
N ALA A 43 3.91 4.00 7.62
CA ALA A 43 3.04 2.83 7.66
C ALA A 43 3.73 1.60 8.29
N PHE A 44 5.03 1.42 8.03
CA PHE A 44 5.85 0.40 8.68
C PHE A 44 5.89 0.59 10.20
N HIS A 45 6.19 1.79 10.68
CA HIS A 45 6.21 2.08 12.11
C HIS A 45 4.84 1.87 12.77
N LEU A 46 3.75 2.25 12.10
CA LEU A 46 2.39 1.99 12.57
C LEU A 46 2.10 0.48 12.66
N ALA A 47 2.52 -0.30 11.66
CA ALA A 47 2.32 -1.75 11.66
C ALA A 47 3.10 -2.44 12.79
N PHE A 48 4.36 -2.01 13.03
CA PHE A 48 5.19 -2.54 14.10
C PHE A 48 4.69 -2.18 15.50
N SER A 49 4.16 -0.98 15.67
CA SER A 49 3.59 -0.53 16.94
C SER A 49 2.19 -1.09 17.22
N GLY A 50 1.61 -1.86 16.29
CA GLY A 50 0.30 -2.50 16.46
C GLY A 50 -0.90 -1.63 16.12
N HIS A 51 -0.71 -0.45 15.51
CA HIS A 51 -1.78 0.47 15.09
C HIS A 51 -2.45 0.03 13.78
N THR A 52 -2.94 -1.21 13.73
CA THR A 52 -3.41 -1.88 12.49
C THR A 52 -4.51 -1.12 11.76
N ALA A 53 -5.38 -0.41 12.47
CA ALA A 53 -6.44 0.42 11.91
C ALA A 53 -5.91 1.55 11.02
N ALA A 54 -4.79 2.17 11.42
CA ALA A 54 -4.18 3.28 10.68
C ALA A 54 -3.30 2.79 9.52
N VAL A 55 -2.75 1.57 9.60
CA VAL A 55 -1.81 1.03 8.60
C VAL A 55 -2.39 1.11 7.19
N HIS A 56 -3.60 0.59 6.95
CA HIS A 56 -4.14 0.53 5.59
C HIS A 56 -4.40 1.90 4.97
N ALA A 57 -4.87 2.87 5.76
CA ALA A 57 -5.06 4.24 5.29
C ALA A 57 -3.71 4.90 4.94
N THR A 58 -2.69 4.74 5.79
CA THR A 58 -1.35 5.28 5.55
C THR A 58 -0.68 4.61 4.36
N THR A 59 -0.76 3.29 4.24
CA THR A 59 -0.23 2.52 3.09
C THR A 59 -0.90 2.93 1.79
N ARG A 60 -2.22 3.18 1.80
CA ARG A 60 -2.93 3.71 0.62
C ARG A 60 -2.43 5.10 0.25
N ALA A 61 -2.32 6.01 1.21
CA ALA A 61 -1.83 7.37 0.93
C ALA A 61 -0.43 7.34 0.29
N ALA A 62 0.44 6.44 0.78
CA ALA A 62 1.76 6.22 0.20
C ALA A 62 1.67 5.72 -1.25
N LEU A 63 0.86 4.70 -1.51
CA LEU A 63 0.65 4.18 -2.86
C LEU A 63 0.03 5.23 -3.80
N GLU A 64 -0.98 5.98 -3.35
CA GLU A 64 -1.58 7.06 -4.13
C GLU A 64 -0.56 8.11 -4.52
N ALA A 65 0.31 8.53 -3.59
CA ALA A 65 1.39 9.46 -3.91
C ALA A 65 2.27 8.93 -5.05
N ALA A 66 2.65 7.65 -5.03
CA ALA A 66 3.41 7.05 -6.11
C ALA A 66 2.64 7.01 -7.44
N LEU A 67 1.35 6.64 -7.41
CA LEU A 67 0.50 6.60 -8.60
C LEU A 67 0.30 8.00 -9.21
N PHE A 68 0.11 9.02 -8.37
CA PHE A 68 0.06 10.42 -8.82
C PHE A 68 1.38 10.85 -9.43
N GLY A 69 2.51 10.52 -8.79
CA GLY A 69 3.83 10.83 -9.32
C GLY A 69 4.03 10.23 -10.72
N TYR A 70 3.59 9.00 -10.90
CA TYR A 70 3.59 8.34 -12.20
C TYR A 70 2.70 9.05 -13.22
N VAL A 71 1.44 9.35 -12.92
CA VAL A 71 0.53 10.04 -13.86
C VAL A 71 1.09 11.40 -14.27
N VAL A 72 1.55 12.19 -13.29
CA VAL A 72 2.12 13.52 -13.51
C VAL A 72 3.41 13.47 -14.35
N SER A 73 4.17 12.37 -14.30
CA SER A 73 5.36 12.17 -15.13
C SER A 73 5.07 11.97 -16.62
N ARG A 74 3.82 11.73 -17.00
CA ARG A 74 3.43 11.36 -18.38
C ARG A 74 3.07 12.54 -19.28
N GLY A 75 3.15 13.77 -18.77
CA GLY A 75 3.06 14.96 -19.61
C GLY A 75 2.54 16.19 -18.88
N ASP A 76 2.76 17.34 -19.51
CA ASP A 76 2.43 18.65 -18.95
C ASP A 76 0.93 18.80 -18.65
N GLU A 77 0.05 18.19 -19.46
CA GLU A 77 -1.40 18.21 -19.21
C GLU A 77 -1.77 17.56 -17.86
N HIS A 78 -1.13 16.43 -17.52
CA HIS A 78 -1.37 15.75 -16.25
C HIS A 78 -0.82 16.56 -15.07
N PHE A 79 0.34 17.19 -15.25
CA PHE A 79 0.91 18.09 -14.27
C PHE A 79 0.03 19.32 -14.02
N ASP A 80 -0.46 19.95 -15.08
CA ASP A 80 -1.36 21.10 -14.99
C ASP A 80 -2.69 20.74 -14.31
N ARG A 81 -3.28 19.58 -14.67
CA ARG A 81 -4.49 19.07 -13.99
C ARG A 81 -4.27 18.76 -12.52
N TRP A 82 -3.05 18.40 -12.11
CA TRP A 82 -2.73 18.10 -10.72
C TRP A 82 -2.44 19.37 -9.91
N THR A 83 -1.65 20.30 -10.46
CA THR A 83 -1.30 21.58 -9.81
C THR A 83 -2.46 22.56 -9.78
N ASN A 84 -3.25 22.61 -10.85
CA ASN A 84 -4.42 23.46 -11.01
C ASN A 84 -5.69 22.59 -11.15
N PRO A 85 -6.12 21.91 -10.06
CA PRO A 85 -7.20 20.95 -10.15
C PRO A 85 -8.49 21.62 -10.63
N PRO A 86 -9.12 21.09 -11.70
CA PRO A 86 -10.34 21.67 -12.22
C PRO A 86 -11.48 21.57 -11.19
N ARG A 87 -12.43 22.50 -11.27
CA ARG A 87 -13.64 22.49 -10.42
C ARG A 87 -14.47 21.23 -10.64
N ASP A 88 -14.52 20.74 -11.88
CA ASP A 88 -15.17 19.47 -12.22
C ASP A 88 -14.35 18.29 -11.69
N PHE A 89 -14.89 17.58 -10.71
CA PHE A 89 -14.26 16.41 -10.09
C PHE A 89 -13.91 15.31 -11.10
N LYS A 90 -14.69 15.16 -12.18
CA LYS A 90 -14.44 14.16 -13.22
C LYS A 90 -13.16 14.44 -14.03
N LYS A 91 -12.69 15.69 -14.02
CA LYS A 91 -11.50 16.13 -14.75
C LYS A 91 -10.24 16.18 -13.88
N LYS A 92 -10.35 15.95 -12.56
CA LYS A 92 -9.19 15.87 -11.67
C LYS A 92 -8.33 14.67 -12.02
N VAL A 93 -7.04 14.71 -11.66
CA VAL A 93 -6.19 13.53 -11.74
C VAL A 93 -6.66 12.54 -10.67
N HIS A 94 -6.72 11.26 -11.03
CA HIS A 94 -7.09 10.18 -10.12
C HIS A 94 -5.99 9.11 -10.12
N ALA A 95 -5.73 8.50 -8.97
CA ALA A 95 -4.78 7.39 -8.86
C ALA A 95 -5.16 6.23 -9.80
N SER A 96 -6.44 6.01 -10.07
CA SER A 96 -6.91 5.00 -11.01
C SER A 96 -6.48 5.24 -12.46
N GLU A 97 -6.18 6.48 -12.84
CA GLU A 97 -5.66 6.83 -14.16
C GLU A 97 -4.29 6.20 -14.41
N ALA A 98 -3.50 6.00 -13.34
CA ALA A 98 -2.21 5.33 -13.39
C ALA A 98 -2.32 3.89 -13.91
N PHE A 99 -3.33 3.12 -13.49
CA PHE A 99 -3.48 1.72 -13.91
C PHE A 99 -3.71 1.58 -15.40
N ARG A 100 -4.49 2.49 -16.00
CA ARG A 100 -4.72 2.53 -17.44
C ARG A 100 -3.44 2.87 -18.21
N LEU A 101 -2.65 3.82 -17.68
CA LEU A 101 -1.38 4.22 -18.28
C LEU A 101 -0.34 3.10 -18.18
N LEU A 102 -0.21 2.44 -17.03
CA LEU A 102 0.67 1.29 -16.82
C LEU A 102 0.33 0.13 -17.77
N GLU A 103 -0.96 -0.17 -17.92
CA GLU A 103 -1.45 -1.18 -18.85
C GLU A 103 -1.09 -0.82 -20.31
N LYS A 104 -1.34 0.43 -20.72
CA LYS A 104 -1.00 0.92 -22.06
C LYS A 104 0.51 0.83 -22.36
N GLU A 105 1.34 1.01 -21.34
CA GLU A 105 2.80 0.93 -21.43
C GLU A 105 3.35 -0.51 -21.29
N GLY A 106 2.48 -1.50 -21.08
CA GLY A 106 2.88 -2.91 -20.97
C GLY A 106 3.63 -3.24 -19.68
N ILE A 107 3.42 -2.48 -18.60
CA ILE A 107 4.00 -2.81 -17.29
C ILE A 107 3.20 -3.96 -16.68
N GLU A 108 3.81 -5.15 -16.62
CA GLU A 108 3.15 -6.41 -16.24
C GLU A 108 2.50 -6.36 -14.85
N GLU A 109 3.12 -5.68 -13.89
CA GLU A 109 2.67 -5.55 -12.49
C GLU A 109 1.41 -4.69 -12.30
N HIS A 110 0.85 -4.11 -13.37
CA HIS A 110 -0.29 -3.22 -13.25
C HIS A 110 -1.50 -3.88 -12.56
N ARG A 111 -1.66 -5.21 -12.71
CA ARG A 111 -2.77 -5.98 -12.12
C ARG A 111 -2.58 -6.17 -10.63
N GLU A 112 -1.39 -6.57 -10.21
CA GLU A 112 -1.01 -6.75 -8.80
C GLU A 112 -1.10 -5.42 -8.05
N LEU A 113 -0.59 -4.36 -8.66
CA LEU A 113 -0.66 -3.00 -8.12
C LEU A 113 -2.11 -2.54 -7.93
N LYS A 114 -2.98 -2.78 -8.93
CA LYS A 114 -4.41 -2.47 -8.85
C LYS A 114 -5.10 -3.31 -7.77
N ALA A 115 -4.81 -4.60 -7.68
CA ALA A 115 -5.36 -5.48 -6.67
C ALA A 115 -4.96 -5.04 -5.24
N SER A 116 -3.69 -4.65 -5.03
CA SER A 116 -3.24 -4.08 -3.76
C SER A 116 -3.96 -2.78 -3.42
N TYR A 117 -4.15 -1.90 -4.40
CA TYR A 117 -4.89 -0.65 -4.20
C TYR A 117 -6.36 -0.88 -3.78
N GLU A 118 -7.05 -1.79 -4.47
CA GLU A 118 -8.43 -2.16 -4.16
C GLU A 118 -8.55 -2.86 -2.79
N ASP A 119 -7.60 -3.73 -2.44
CA ASP A 119 -7.55 -4.37 -1.12
C ASP A 119 -7.34 -3.35 0.01
N LEU A 120 -6.49 -2.34 -0.18
CA LEU A 120 -6.32 -1.23 0.78
C LEU A 120 -7.60 -0.43 0.99
N ILE A 121 -8.36 -0.16 -0.08
CA ILE A 121 -9.69 0.46 0.00
C ILE A 121 -10.63 -0.41 0.85
N ALA A 122 -10.69 -1.70 0.56
CA ALA A 122 -11.57 -2.63 1.26
C ALA A 122 -11.23 -2.76 2.76
N ARG A 123 -9.94 -2.75 3.11
CA ARG A 123 -9.44 -2.91 4.49
C ARG A 123 -9.51 -1.67 5.37
N GLY A 124 -10.18 -0.62 4.92
CA GLY A 124 -10.52 0.50 5.78
C GLY A 124 -9.72 1.77 5.55
N ALA A 125 -9.09 1.92 4.38
CA ALA A 125 -8.64 3.23 3.93
C ALA A 125 -9.81 4.20 3.60
N HIS A 126 -11.07 3.74 3.72
CA HIS A 126 -12.26 4.54 3.94
C HIS A 126 -12.99 4.04 5.20
N PRO A 127 -13.65 4.91 5.98
CA PRO A 127 -14.47 4.46 7.10
C PRO A 127 -15.59 3.55 6.57
N ASN A 128 -15.47 2.26 6.82
CA ASN A 128 -16.42 1.25 6.40
C ASN A 128 -16.66 0.25 7.54
N ARG A 129 -17.72 -0.55 7.45
CA ARG A 129 -18.08 -1.49 8.52
C ARG A 129 -16.93 -2.44 8.86
N LEU A 130 -16.17 -2.91 7.88
CA LEU A 130 -15.03 -3.80 8.11
C LEU A 130 -13.88 -3.09 8.83
N ALA A 131 -13.66 -1.82 8.53
CA ALA A 131 -12.65 -0.98 9.19
C ALA A 131 -12.97 -0.79 10.68
N VAL A 132 -14.23 -0.58 11.04
CA VAL A 132 -14.61 -0.33 12.45
C VAL A 132 -14.87 -1.63 13.21
N ALA A 133 -15.64 -2.55 12.62
CA ALA A 133 -16.08 -3.77 13.30
C ALA A 133 -14.93 -4.74 13.60
N ARG A 134 -13.85 -4.75 12.80
CA ARG A 134 -12.68 -5.60 13.08
C ARG A 134 -11.89 -5.16 14.31
N HIS A 135 -12.09 -3.92 14.74
CA HIS A 135 -11.44 -3.31 15.89
C HIS A 135 -12.38 -3.15 17.08
N THR A 136 -13.64 -3.58 16.97
CA THR A 136 -14.63 -3.44 18.04
C THR A 136 -15.09 -4.81 18.52
N ARG A 137 -15.18 -5.00 19.84
CA ARG A 137 -15.86 -6.14 20.46
C ARG A 137 -17.07 -5.64 21.22
N SER A 138 -18.19 -6.35 21.10
CA SER A 138 -19.37 -6.13 21.94
C SER A 138 -19.43 -7.23 22.99
N THR A 139 -19.54 -6.83 24.26
CA THR A 139 -19.72 -7.74 25.39
C THR A 139 -21.03 -7.38 26.11
N PRO A 140 -21.93 -8.35 26.34
CA PRO A 140 -23.11 -8.12 27.16
C PRO A 140 -22.71 -7.73 28.60
N ASN A 141 -23.37 -6.71 29.15
CA ASN A 141 -23.20 -6.25 30.52
C ASN A 141 -24.59 -6.10 31.19
N GLU A 142 -24.66 -6.10 32.53
CA GLU A 142 -25.89 -6.08 33.32
C GLU A 142 -26.80 -4.86 33.02
N GLY A 143 -26.28 -3.81 32.37
CA GLY A 143 -27.01 -2.61 31.96
C GLY A 143 -27.10 -2.35 30.45
N GLY A 144 -26.63 -3.25 29.58
CA GLY A 144 -26.64 -3.05 28.12
C GLY A 144 -25.49 -3.74 27.39
N GLU A 145 -25.08 -3.18 26.25
CA GLU A 145 -23.87 -3.61 25.53
C GLU A 145 -22.69 -2.71 25.86
N GLU A 146 -21.55 -3.31 26.20
CA GLU A 146 -20.27 -2.63 26.31
C GLU A 146 -19.49 -2.82 25.01
N LEU A 147 -19.00 -1.72 24.42
CA LEU A 147 -18.20 -1.74 23.20
C LEU A 147 -16.74 -1.43 23.52
N GLU A 148 -15.87 -2.40 23.30
CA GLU A 148 -14.43 -2.25 23.43
C GLU A 148 -13.81 -2.00 22.05
N PHE A 149 -13.10 -0.88 21.88
CA PHE A 149 -12.33 -0.59 20.67
C PHE A 149 -10.83 -0.85 20.88
N THR A 150 -10.28 -1.80 20.14
CA THR A 150 -8.85 -2.09 20.13
C THR A 150 -8.11 -1.18 19.15
N ALA A 151 -7.51 -0.11 19.67
CA ALA A 151 -6.68 0.80 18.88
C ALA A 151 -5.28 0.25 18.58
N ILE A 152 -4.71 -0.51 19.53
CA ILE A 152 -3.34 -1.05 19.47
C ILE A 152 -3.40 -2.55 19.73
N TYR A 153 -2.91 -3.33 18.77
CA TYR A 153 -2.85 -4.78 18.87
C TYR A 153 -1.51 -5.22 19.45
N PRO A 154 -1.50 -6.20 20.38
CA PRO A 154 -0.25 -6.82 20.79
C PRO A 154 0.42 -7.51 19.59
N PRO A 155 1.76 -7.64 19.59
CA PRO A 155 2.48 -8.38 18.56
C PRO A 155 1.90 -9.78 18.38
N SER A 156 1.36 -10.06 17.20
CA SER A 156 0.67 -11.31 16.90
C SER A 156 0.87 -11.72 15.44
N LYS A 157 0.39 -12.92 15.08
CA LYS A 157 0.34 -13.34 13.66
C LYS A 157 -0.44 -12.34 12.80
N ASN A 158 -1.46 -11.68 13.34
CA ASN A 158 -2.20 -10.64 12.62
C ASN A 158 -1.31 -9.42 12.33
N SER A 159 -0.49 -9.00 13.29
CA SER A 159 0.49 -7.91 13.09
C SER A 159 1.47 -8.24 11.96
N LEU A 160 1.88 -9.50 11.80
CA LEU A 160 2.73 -9.94 10.68
C LEU A 160 2.03 -9.78 9.32
N VAL A 161 0.73 -10.04 9.23
CA VAL A 161 -0.05 -9.85 7.99
C VAL A 161 -0.09 -8.37 7.60
N HIS A 162 -0.27 -7.46 8.56
CA HIS A 162 -0.25 -6.02 8.27
C HIS A 162 1.14 -5.57 7.81
N ILE A 163 2.21 -5.98 8.49
CA ILE A 163 3.59 -5.67 8.08
C ILE A 163 3.87 -6.22 6.67
N ALA A 164 3.50 -7.47 6.40
CA ALA A 164 3.63 -8.08 5.08
C ALA A 164 2.89 -7.28 4.01
N HIS A 165 1.66 -6.83 4.29
CA HIS A 165 0.90 -6.04 3.33
C HIS A 165 1.55 -4.67 3.04
N VAL A 166 2.11 -4.01 4.04
CA VAL A 166 2.90 -2.78 3.85
C VAL A 166 4.10 -3.05 2.93
N ILE A 167 4.87 -4.11 3.20
CA ILE A 167 6.04 -4.52 2.39
C ILE A 167 5.63 -4.79 0.95
N GLY A 168 4.56 -5.54 0.73
CA GLY A 168 4.12 -5.92 -0.62
C GLY A 168 3.71 -4.70 -1.42
N THR A 169 2.97 -3.78 -0.80
CA THR A 169 2.57 -2.52 -1.43
C THR A 169 3.76 -1.61 -1.69
N ALA A 170 4.71 -1.54 -0.74
CA ALA A 170 5.94 -0.77 -0.89
C ALA A 170 6.78 -1.28 -2.07
N ALA A 171 6.89 -2.61 -2.23
CA ALA A 171 7.55 -3.26 -3.37
C ALA A 171 6.92 -2.82 -4.70
N MET A 172 5.59 -2.83 -4.78
CA MET A 172 4.86 -2.39 -5.96
C MET A 172 5.02 -0.88 -6.21
N SER A 173 5.14 -0.07 -5.16
CA SER A 173 5.46 1.35 -5.30
C SER A 173 6.87 1.58 -5.86
N MET A 174 7.84 0.68 -5.64
CA MET A 174 9.15 0.77 -6.28
C MET A 174 9.04 0.53 -7.79
N VAL A 175 8.22 -0.42 -8.21
CA VAL A 175 7.91 -0.67 -9.62
C VAL A 175 7.32 0.59 -10.27
N VAL A 176 6.36 1.25 -9.61
CA VAL A 176 5.80 2.54 -10.05
C VAL A 176 6.88 3.63 -10.08
N GLY A 177 7.72 3.71 -9.04
CA GLY A 177 8.85 4.65 -9.00
C GLY A 177 9.84 4.44 -10.13
N GLY A 178 10.15 3.19 -10.49
CA GLY A 178 11.00 2.86 -11.64
C GLY A 178 10.36 3.25 -12.98
N ALA A 179 9.04 3.09 -13.10
CA ALA A 179 8.30 3.56 -14.28
C ALA A 179 8.25 5.10 -14.38
N THR A 180 8.34 5.78 -13.23
CA THR A 180 8.29 7.25 -13.10
C THR A 180 9.66 7.91 -13.33
N LEU A 181 10.72 7.32 -12.77
CA LEU A 181 12.05 7.91 -12.70
C LEU A 181 13.02 7.25 -13.68
N THR A 182 13.42 7.99 -14.71
CA THR A 182 14.26 7.49 -15.81
C THR A 182 15.63 6.99 -15.34
N GLY A 183 16.30 7.71 -14.43
CA GLY A 183 17.66 7.37 -13.96
C GLY A 183 17.74 6.18 -12.99
N SER A 184 16.62 5.72 -12.43
CA SER A 184 16.57 4.63 -11.44
C SER A 184 15.71 3.44 -11.88
N ARG A 185 15.21 3.46 -13.12
CA ARG A 185 14.21 2.53 -13.66
C ARG A 185 14.54 1.06 -13.44
N GLU A 186 15.67 0.60 -13.98
CA GLU A 186 16.04 -0.82 -13.95
C GLU A 186 16.29 -1.34 -12.54
N ARG A 187 16.95 -0.52 -11.70
CA ARG A 187 17.19 -0.85 -10.29
C ARG A 187 15.87 -1.00 -9.55
N LEU A 188 14.99 0.00 -9.63
CA LEU A 188 13.73 0.00 -8.89
C LEU A 188 12.79 -1.12 -9.33
N PHE A 189 12.72 -1.44 -10.63
CA PHE A 189 11.95 -2.60 -11.09
C PHE A 189 12.50 -3.92 -10.56
N ARG A 190 13.81 -4.13 -10.70
CA ARG A 190 14.47 -5.37 -10.24
C ARG A 190 14.30 -5.58 -8.74
N GLU A 191 14.59 -4.55 -7.94
CA GLU A 191 14.49 -4.63 -6.48
C GLU A 191 13.03 -4.77 -6.03
N GLY A 192 12.10 -4.01 -6.60
CA GLY A 192 10.67 -4.12 -6.29
C GLY A 192 10.11 -5.52 -6.59
N ARG A 193 10.42 -6.08 -7.77
CA ARG A 193 10.04 -7.45 -8.14
C ARG A 193 10.65 -8.49 -7.21
N SER A 194 11.93 -8.35 -6.88
CA SER A 194 12.66 -9.26 -5.98
C SER A 194 12.03 -9.27 -4.59
N LEU A 195 11.77 -8.09 -4.03
CA LEU A 195 11.20 -7.92 -2.70
C LEU A 195 9.77 -8.46 -2.63
N TYR A 196 8.95 -8.22 -3.66
CA TYR A 196 7.62 -8.80 -3.75
C TYR A 196 7.63 -10.33 -3.82
N LYS A 197 8.49 -10.93 -4.64
CA LYS A 197 8.64 -12.39 -4.72
C LYS A 197 9.07 -13.01 -3.39
N ARG A 198 10.06 -12.42 -2.73
CA ARG A 198 10.51 -12.85 -1.40
C ARG A 198 9.38 -12.81 -0.38
N LEU A 199 8.56 -11.76 -0.42
CA LEU A 199 7.40 -11.64 0.46
C LEU A 199 6.39 -12.76 0.20
N LEU A 200 6.09 -13.08 -1.06
CA LEU A 200 5.18 -14.19 -1.39
C LEU A 200 5.70 -15.52 -0.84
N THR A 201 6.98 -15.83 -1.04
CA THR A 201 7.61 -17.03 -0.46
C THR A 201 7.54 -17.04 1.06
N PHE A 202 7.78 -15.89 1.72
CA PHE A 202 7.64 -15.78 3.16
C PHE A 202 6.20 -16.06 3.62
N LEU A 203 5.21 -15.49 2.94
CA LEU A 203 3.79 -15.69 3.25
C LEU A 203 3.37 -17.14 3.06
N GLU A 204 3.79 -17.80 1.98
CA GLU A 204 3.53 -19.22 1.72
C GLU A 204 4.12 -20.11 2.83
N ALA A 205 5.38 -19.86 3.23
CA ALA A 205 6.04 -20.61 4.29
C ALA A 205 5.44 -20.40 5.69
N ASN A 206 4.69 -19.31 5.89
CA ASN A 206 4.11 -18.93 7.18
C ASN A 206 2.57 -18.96 7.18
N ALA A 207 1.95 -19.34 6.06
CA ALA A 207 0.53 -19.64 6.01
C ALA A 207 0.26 -20.81 6.97
N ALA A 208 -0.68 -20.64 7.89
CA ALA A 208 -1.14 -21.79 8.65
C ALA A 208 -1.67 -22.85 7.66
N PRO A 209 -1.45 -24.15 7.87
CA PRO A 209 -2.24 -25.15 7.15
C PRO A 209 -3.70 -24.75 7.39
N SER A 210 -4.44 -24.54 6.30
CA SER A 210 -5.85 -24.21 6.36
C SER A 210 -6.50 -25.17 7.34
N SER A 211 -6.90 -24.68 8.52
CA SER A 211 -7.75 -25.49 9.39
C SER A 211 -8.94 -25.90 8.51
N PRO A 212 -9.28 -27.19 8.43
CA PRO A 212 -10.44 -27.60 7.66
C PRO A 212 -11.61 -26.75 8.14
N LEU A 213 -12.27 -26.08 7.21
CA LEU A 213 -13.54 -25.41 7.49
C LEU A 213 -14.40 -26.41 8.27
N PRO A 214 -15.02 -26.01 9.39
CA PRO A 214 -15.97 -26.89 10.05
C PRO A 214 -17.02 -27.29 9.01
N ALA A 215 -17.08 -28.59 8.72
CA ALA A 215 -18.09 -29.17 7.86
C ALA A 215 -19.46 -28.88 8.50
N GLY A 216 -20.20 -27.92 7.95
CA GLY A 216 -21.48 -27.54 8.54
C GLY A 216 -22.18 -26.28 8.04
N ALA A 217 -21.60 -25.48 7.15
CA ALA A 217 -22.32 -24.37 6.52
C ALA A 217 -22.89 -24.77 5.15
N THR A 218 -23.76 -25.78 5.13
CA THR A 218 -24.70 -25.94 4.02
C THR A 218 -25.72 -24.82 4.10
N SER A 219 -25.73 -23.99 3.06
CA SER A 219 -26.79 -23.07 2.70
C SER A 219 -28.16 -23.76 2.79
N SER A 220 -29.04 -23.29 3.67
CA SER A 220 -30.48 -23.44 3.50
C SER A 220 -30.98 -22.20 2.75
N ASN A 221 -31.58 -22.44 1.59
CA ASN A 221 -32.51 -21.52 0.94
C ASN A 221 -33.76 -21.32 1.81
#